data_AF-A0A947FLP9-F1
#
_entry.id   AF-A0A947FLP9-F1
#
_cell.length_a   1.000
_cell.length_b   1.000
_cell.length_c   1.000
_cell.angle_alpha   90.00
_cell.angle_beta   90.00
_cell.angle_gamma   90.00
#
_symmetry.space_group_name_H-M   'P 1'
#
loop_
_entity.id
_entity.type
_entity.pdbx_description
1 polymer ?
#
loop_
_entity_poly.entity_id
_entity_poly.type
_entity_poly.pdbx_seq_one_letter_code
_entity_poly.pdbx_strand_id
1 'polypeptide(L)'
;MAIPDLTIRGAGIFGLSIAWTALNRGAAIRVIDPAGPGHGASGGIVGALQPHTPDVWNDKKQFQLDSLLLARTFWPEVEAASGISTGYARAG
;
A
#
# COMPACT_ATOMS: atom_id res chain seq x y z
N MET A 1 19.89 12.78 15.57
CA MET A 1 19.15 12.08 14.50
C MET A 1 19.21 12.95 13.25
N ALA A 2 19.54 12.38 12.09
CA ALA A 2 19.41 13.10 10.81
C ALA A 2 17.93 13.49 10.56
N ILE A 3 17.72 14.60 9.86
CA ILE A 3 16.39 15.07 9.47
C ILE A 3 15.87 14.13 8.37
N PRO A 4 14.65 13.55 8.48
CA PRO A 4 14.10 12.72 7.41
C PRO A 4 13.67 13.57 6.21
N ASP A 5 13.81 13.03 5.01
CA ASP A 5 13.33 13.66 3.77
C ASP A 5 11.79 13.71 3.72
N LEU A 6 11.13 12.72 4.32
CA LEU A 6 9.67 12.61 4.35
C LEU A 6 9.20 12.08 5.71
N THR A 7 8.25 12.80 6.32
CA THR A 7 7.51 12.34 7.50
C THR A 7 6.07 12.00 7.12
N ILE A 8 5.66 10.77 7.41
CA ILE A 8 4.32 10.23 7.14
C ILE A 8 3.59 10.07 8.47
N ARG A 9 2.38 10.62 8.56
CA ARG A 9 1.49 10.46 9.71
C ARG A 9 0.40 9.46 9.37
N GLY A 10 0.48 8.27 9.97
CA GLY A 10 -0.39 7.14 9.72
C GLY A 10 0.36 5.94 9.16
N ALA A 11 0.26 4.80 9.85
CA ALA A 11 0.84 3.51 9.48
C ALA A 11 -0.25 2.52 9.03
N GLY A 12 -1.30 3.02 8.39
CA GLY A 12 -2.21 2.23 7.57
C GLY A 12 -1.63 1.94 6.19
N ILE A 13 -2.37 1.23 5.34
CA ILE A 13 -1.83 0.71 4.08
C ILE A 13 -1.37 1.82 3.12
N PHE A 14 -2.08 2.94 3.03
CA PHE A 14 -1.62 4.07 2.22
C PHE A 14 -0.30 4.66 2.73
N GLY A 15 -0.20 4.90 4.04
CA GLY A 15 1.00 5.48 4.65
C GLY A 15 2.22 4.56 4.48
N LEU A 16 2.05 3.26 4.72
CA LEU A 16 3.11 2.28 4.55
C LEU A 16 3.50 2.06 3.08
N SER A 17 2.53 2.06 2.15
CA SER A 17 2.84 1.97 0.71
C SER A 17 3.61 3.19 0.21
N ILE A 18 3.28 4.40 0.69
CA ILE A 18 4.05 5.62 0.39
C ILE A 18 5.46 5.51 0.99
N ALA A 19 5.57 5.09 2.26
CA ALA A 19 6.84 4.92 2.94
C ALA A 19 7.77 3.96 2.19
N TRP A 20 7.25 2.78 1.82
CA TRP A 20 7.97 1.77 1.04
C TRP A 20 8.45 2.31 -0.31
N THR A 21 7.54 2.97 -1.03
CA THR A 21 7.80 3.54 -2.35
C THR A 21 8.87 4.64 -2.32
N ALA A 22 8.86 5.48 -1.29
CA ALA A 22 9.85 6.54 -1.11
C ALA A 22 11.19 5.99 -0.61
N LEU A 23 11.18 5.01 0.30
CA LEU A 23 12.37 4.31 0.77
C LEU A 23 13.13 3.64 -0.38
N ASN A 24 12.41 2.96 -1.29
CA ASN A 24 13.00 2.35 -2.49
C ASN A 24 13.60 3.36 -3.48
N ARG A 25 13.30 4.65 -3.32
CA ARG A 25 13.92 5.76 -4.08
C ARG A 25 15.07 6.43 -3.32
N GLY A 26 15.48 5.87 -2.18
CA GLY A 26 16.63 6.33 -1.39
C GLY A 26 16.32 7.42 -0.37
N ALA A 27 15.04 7.72 -0.11
CA ALA A 27 14.67 8.74 0.86
C ALA A 27 14.76 8.22 2.30
N ALA A 28 15.20 9.07 3.22
CA ALA A 28 15.14 8.83 4.66
C ALA A 28 13.72 9.10 5.18
N ILE A 29 13.01 8.04 5.58
CA ILE A 29 11.59 8.12 5.95
C ILE A 29 11.39 8.07 7.46
N ARG A 30 10.44 8.84 7.96
CA ARG A 30 9.87 8.70 9.31
C ARG A 30 8.38 8.45 9.23
N VAL A 31 7.92 7.34 9.79
CA VAL A 31 6.49 7.05 9.95
C VAL A 31 6.09 7.24 11.42
N ILE A 32 4.99 7.96 11.66
CA ILE A 32 4.44 8.20 12.99
C ILE A 32 2.99 7.76 12.98
N ASP A 33 2.64 6.80 13.83
CA ASP A 33 1.26 6.38 14.07
C ASP A 33 1.04 6.19 15.58
N PRO A 34 0.01 6.81 16.18
CA PRO A 34 -0.23 6.73 17.63
C PRO A 34 -0.65 5.33 18.10
N ALA A 35 -1.28 4.54 17.23
CA ALA A 35 -1.73 3.19 17.54
C ALA A 35 -0.80 2.11 16.96
N GLY A 36 0.13 2.50 16.09
CA GLY A 36 1.08 1.60 15.44
C GLY A 36 0.55 1.04 14.12
N PRO A 37 1.38 0.25 13.40
CA PRO A 37 1.03 -0.27 12.07
C PRO A 37 -0.28 -1.06 12.08
N GLY A 38 -1.13 -0.80 11.09
CA GLY A 38 -2.36 -1.57 10.85
C GLY A 38 -3.48 -1.40 11.89
N HIS A 39 -3.34 -0.58 12.92
CA HIS A 39 -4.35 -0.47 13.99
C HIS A 39 -5.61 0.34 13.60
N GLY A 40 -5.67 0.89 12.38
CA GLY A 40 -6.85 1.55 11.83
C GLY A 40 -7.66 0.66 10.88
N ALA A 41 -8.34 1.26 9.89
CA ALA A 41 -9.15 0.53 8.91
C ALA A 41 -8.38 -0.57 8.14
N SER A 42 -7.06 -0.40 7.98
CA SER A 42 -6.21 -1.37 7.27
C SER A 42 -5.98 -2.68 8.02
N GLY A 43 -6.26 -2.77 9.32
CA GLY A 43 -6.20 -4.01 10.09
C GLY A 43 -7.45 -4.88 9.98
N GLY A 44 -8.45 -4.46 9.20
CA GLY A 44 -9.66 -5.24 8.96
C GLY A 44 -9.39 -6.55 8.19
N ILE A 45 -10.33 -7.49 8.28
CA ILE A 45 -10.19 -8.83 7.68
C ILE A 45 -10.48 -8.88 6.18
N VAL A 46 -11.06 -7.83 5.61
CA VAL A 46 -11.48 -7.81 4.19
C VAL A 46 -10.31 -7.33 3.33
N GLY A 47 -9.83 -8.21 2.42
CA GLY A 47 -8.74 -7.94 1.49
C GLY A 47 -9.12 -8.05 0.01
N ALA A 48 -10.41 -8.00 -0.32
CA ALA A 48 -10.88 -8.18 -1.70
C ALA A 48 -10.42 -7.02 -2.60
N LEU A 49 -9.62 -7.34 -3.62
CA LEU A 49 -9.12 -6.39 -4.62
C LEU A 49 -9.95 -6.53 -5.91
N GLN A 50 -11.03 -5.77 -6.02
CA GLN A 50 -11.92 -5.79 -7.18
C GLN A 50 -12.27 -4.37 -7.64
N PRO A 51 -12.33 -4.11 -8.96
CA PRO A 51 -12.80 -2.82 -9.46
C PRO A 51 -14.32 -2.74 -9.27
N HIS A 52 -14.83 -1.51 -9.14
CA HIS A 52 -16.28 -1.27 -9.20
C HIS A 52 -16.81 -1.65 -10.61
N THR A 53 -18.12 -1.82 -10.74
CA THR A 53 -18.81 -2.05 -12.04
C THR A 53 -18.26 -1.17 -13.17
N PRO A 54 -18.11 -1.70 -14.41
CA PRO A 54 -17.45 -1.01 -15.51
C PRO A 54 -18.26 0.18 -16.07
N ASP A 55 -19.56 0.26 -15.79
CA ASP A 55 -20.45 1.27 -16.38
C ASP A 55 -20.22 2.68 -15.82
N VAL A 56 -20.12 3.68 -16.70
CA VAL A 56 -19.71 5.08 -16.39
C VAL A 56 -18.24 5.17 -15.97
N TRP A 57 -17.35 5.25 -16.96
CA TRP A 57 -15.90 5.38 -16.72
C TRP A 57 -15.54 6.78 -16.20
N ASN A 58 -14.64 6.86 -15.22
CA ASN A 58 -14.13 8.11 -14.66
C ASN A 58 -12.72 7.90 -14.09
N ASP A 59 -12.06 8.99 -13.69
CA ASP A 59 -10.68 8.97 -13.19
C ASP A 59 -10.49 8.07 -11.98
N LYS A 60 -11.49 7.99 -11.09
CA LYS A 60 -11.45 7.09 -9.93
C LYS A 60 -11.38 5.62 -10.35
N LYS A 61 -12.11 5.24 -11.39
CA LYS A 61 -12.08 3.85 -11.92
C LYS A 61 -10.78 3.54 -12.62
N GLN A 62 -10.24 4.48 -13.38
CA GLN A 62 -8.90 4.33 -13.97
C GLN A 62 -7.86 4.10 -12.87
N PHE A 63 -7.88 4.92 -11.81
CA PHE A 63 -6.99 4.75 -10.65
C PHE A 63 -7.15 3.39 -9.95
N GLN A 64 -8.38 2.89 -9.83
CA GLN A 64 -8.65 1.55 -9.28
C GLN A 64 -8.06 0.45 -10.17
N LEU A 65 -8.27 0.53 -11.50
CA LEU A 65 -7.70 -0.43 -12.44
C LEU A 65 -6.16 -0.41 -12.39
N ASP A 66 -5.55 0.78 -12.44
CA ASP A 66 -4.10 0.93 -12.42
C ASP A 66 -3.50 0.35 -11.13
N SER A 67 -4.17 0.58 -9.99
CA SER A 67 -3.80 -0.01 -8.70
C SER A 67 -3.87 -1.54 -8.70
N LEU A 68 -4.88 -2.13 -9.35
CA LEU A 68 -5.02 -3.60 -9.47
C LEU A 68 -3.98 -4.22 -10.39
N LEU A 69 -3.63 -3.51 -11.47
CA LEU A 69 -2.55 -3.94 -12.36
C LEU A 69 -1.20 -3.88 -11.65
N LEU A 70 -0.93 -2.80 -10.90
CA LEU A 70 0.29 -2.62 -10.11
C LEU A 70 0.42 -3.65 -8.97
N ALA A 71 -0.69 -4.08 -8.37
CA ALA A 71 -0.70 -5.08 -7.29
C ALA A 71 0.03 -6.39 -7.67
N ARG A 72 0.08 -6.72 -8.97
CA ARG A 72 0.73 -7.93 -9.50
C ARG A 72 2.24 -7.96 -9.29
N THR A 73 2.88 -6.80 -9.15
CA THR A 73 4.32 -6.70 -8.89
C THR A 73 4.59 -6.16 -7.49
N PHE A 74 3.78 -5.22 -7.02
CA PHE A 74 3.97 -4.57 -5.73
C PHE A 74 3.94 -5.56 -4.55
N TRP A 75 2.94 -6.44 -4.48
CA TRP A 75 2.83 -7.38 -3.35
C TRP A 75 3.93 -8.45 -3.35
N PRO A 76 4.29 -9.07 -4.49
CA PRO A 76 5.47 -9.94 -4.54
C PRO A 76 6.78 -9.27 -4.11
N GLU A 77 7.00 -8.00 -4.45
CA GLU A 77 8.19 -7.25 -3.99
C GLU A 77 8.18 -7.07 -2.47
N VAL A 78 7.04 -6.74 -1.88
CA VAL A 78 6.88 -6.61 -0.42
C VAL A 78 7.07 -7.96 0.28
N GLU A 79 6.51 -9.03 -0.27
CA GLU A 79 6.68 -10.39 0.24
C GLU A 79 8.14 -10.82 0.22
N ALA A 80 8.84 -10.57 -0.89
CA ALA A 80 10.27 -10.86 -1.03
C ALA A 80 11.14 -10.06 -0.06
N ALA A 81 10.84 -8.77 0.12
CA ALA A 81 11.59 -7.90 1.02
C ALA A 81 11.36 -8.21 2.50
N SER A 82 10.15 -8.62 2.87
CA SER A 82 9.78 -8.92 4.26
C SER A 82 10.02 -10.37 4.67
N GLY A 83 10.05 -11.31 3.72
CA GLY A 83 10.01 -12.74 3.99
C GLY A 83 8.67 -13.21 4.59
N ILE A 84 7.63 -12.37 4.58
CA ILE A 84 6.32 -12.63 5.15
C ILE A 84 5.30 -12.65 4.03
N SER A 85 4.44 -13.68 4.00
CA SER A 85 3.41 -13.75 2.99
C SER A 85 2.41 -12.59 3.10
N THR A 86 2.15 -11.94 1.98
CA THR A 86 1.15 -10.88 1.85
C THR A 86 -0.27 -11.43 1.69
N GLY A 87 -0.40 -12.74 1.38
CA GLY A 87 -1.67 -13.36 1.02
C GLY A 87 -2.23 -12.90 -0.34
N TYR A 88 -1.46 -12.13 -1.13
CA TYR A 88 -1.89 -11.71 -2.45
C TYR A 88 -2.02 -12.92 -3.39
N ALA A 89 -3.18 -13.04 -4.03
CA ALA A 89 -3.43 -14.04 -5.05
C ALA A 89 -4.30 -13.46 -6.17
N ARG A 90 -3.96 -13.80 -7.42
CA ARG A 90 -4.84 -13.53 -8.56
C ARG A 90 -5.80 -14.70 -8.75
N ALA A 91 -6.85 -14.73 -7.93
CA ALA A 91 -7.84 -15.82 -7.91
C ALA A 91 -9.07 -15.58 -8.81
N GLY A 92 -9.05 -14.55 -9.67
CA GLY A 92 -10.11 -14.15 -10.61
C GLY A 92 -9.60 -13.28 -11.76
#